data_AF-A0A3N7H287-F1
#
_entry.id   AF-A0A3N7H287-F1
#
_cell.length_a   1.000
_cell.length_b   1.000
_cell.length_c   1.000
_cell.angle_alpha   90.00
_cell.angle_beta   90.00
_cell.angle_gamma   90.00
#
_symmetry.space_group_name_H-M   'P 1'
#
loop_
_entity.id
_entity.type
_entity.pdbx_description
1 polymer ?
#
loop_
_entity_poly.entity_id
_entity_poly.type
_entity_poly.pdbx_seq_one_letter_code
_entity_poly.pdbx_strand_id
1 'polypeptide(L)' 'MKKERRKFNASFKAKVAIEAIKEQQTIQELAVKYELHPTQIFTLLHQLVKLLANSKLNQFYTMK' A
#
# COMPACT_ATOMS: atom_id res chain seq x y z
N MET A 1 -25.69 -11.94 2.14
CA MET A 1 -24.54 -12.02 3.07
C MET A 1 -23.69 -10.75 2.91
N LYS A 2 -23.73 -9.82 3.87
CA LYS A 2 -22.89 -8.61 3.85
C LYS A 2 -21.49 -9.05 4.30
N LYS A 3 -20.55 -9.26 3.38
CA LYS A 3 -19.12 -9.33 3.72
C LYS A 3 -18.74 -7.96 4.28
N GLU A 4 -18.68 -7.85 5.61
CA GLU A 4 -18.15 -6.66 6.28
C GLU A 4 -16.77 -6.38 5.69
N ARG A 5 -16.65 -5.23 5.01
CA ARG A 5 -15.38 -4.79 4.45
C ARG A 5 -14.49 -4.47 5.65
N ARG A 6 -13.58 -5.39 6.02
CA ARG A 6 -12.50 -5.13 6.98
C ARG A 6 -11.83 -3.81 6.57
N LYS A 7 -12.04 -2.76 7.37
CA LYS A 7 -11.46 -1.44 7.12
C LYS A 7 -9.99 -1.51 7.51
N PHE A 8 -9.12 -1.81 6.54
CA PHE A 8 -7.69 -1.71 6.74
C PHE A 8 -7.29 -0.24 6.79
N ASN A 9 -6.71 0.19 7.91
CA ASN A 9 -6.20 1.55 8.11
C ASN A 9 -5.12 1.88 7.07
N ALA A 10 -5.06 3.16 6.66
CA ALA A 10 -4.08 3.62 5.66
C ALA A 10 -2.62 3.36 6.09
N SER A 11 -2.32 3.45 7.39
CA SER A 11 -1.00 3.11 7.94
C SER A 11 -0.62 1.63 7.72
N PHE A 12 -1.57 0.70 7.91
CA PHE A 12 -1.34 -0.72 7.67
C PHE A 12 -1.04 -1.00 6.19
N LYS A 13 -1.81 -0.38 5.31
CA LYS A 13 -1.62 -0.47 3.86
C LYS A 13 -0.25 0.04 3.42
N ALA A 14 0.19 1.16 3.97
CA ALA A 14 1.51 1.72 3.71
C ALA A 14 2.62 0.80 4.23
N LYS A 15 2.48 0.23 5.43
CA LYS A 15 3.45 -0.71 5.98
C LYS A 15 3.64 -1.94 5.10
N VAL A 16 2.53 -2.58 4.68
CA VAL A 16 2.55 -3.75 3.78
C VAL A 16 3.19 -3.40 2.43
N ALA A 17 2.84 -2.24 1.85
CA ALA A 17 3.42 -1.81 0.58
C ALA A 17 4.92 -1.47 0.69
N ILE A 18 5.39 -0.93 1.83
CA ILE A 18 6.82 -0.71 2.07
C ILE A 18 7.57 -2.03 2.24
N GLU A 19 7.02 -2.99 2.99
CA GLU A 19 7.60 -4.34 3.11
C GLU A 19 7.71 -5.03 1.74
N ALA A 20 6.68 -4.87 0.89
CA ALA A 20 6.70 -5.38 -0.48
C ALA A 20 7.74 -4.68 -1.38
N ILE A 21 7.94 -3.36 -1.25
CA ILE A 21 8.96 -2.61 -2.01
C ILE A 21 10.38 -2.98 -1.57
N LYS A 22 10.57 -3.30 -0.28
CA LYS A 22 11.88 -3.68 0.26
C LYS A 22 12.32 -5.09 -0.15
N GLU A 23 11.55 -5.79 -0.99
CA GLU A 23 11.81 -7.16 -1.47
C GLU A 23 12.10 -8.17 -0.33
N GLN A 24 11.70 -7.86 0.90
CA GLN A 24 12.00 -8.74 2.04
C GLN A 24 11.18 -10.02 2.02
N GLN A 25 10.01 -9.99 1.39
CA GLN A 25 9.12 -11.13 1.22
C GLN A 25 8.39 -11.01 -0.11
N THR A 26 8.09 -12.13 -0.74
CA THR A 26 7.31 -12.13 -1.98
C THR A 26 5.87 -11.66 -1.72
N ILE A 27 5.21 -11.13 -2.75
CA ILE A 27 3.80 -10.70 -2.67
C ILE A 27 2.90 -11.85 -2.19
N GLN A 28 3.25 -13.10 -2.55
CA GLN A 28 2.52 -14.30 -2.15
C GLN A 28 2.70 -14.62 -0.66
N GLU A 29 3.91 -14.51 -0.13
CA GLU A 29 4.15 -14.69 1.31
C GLU A 29 3.49 -13.58 2.14
N LEU A 30 3.52 -12.34 1.67
CA LEU A 30 2.82 -11.22 2.30
C LEU A 30 1.31 -11.40 2.26
N ALA A 31 0.77 -11.96 1.17
CA ALA A 31 -0.63 -12.30 1.03
C ALA A 31 -1.05 -13.33 2.09
N VAL A 32 -0.25 -14.37 2.31
CA VAL A 32 -0.51 -15.38 3.35
C VAL A 32 -0.34 -14.79 4.75
N LYS A 33 0.75 -14.06 5.01
CA LYS A 33 1.09 -13.48 6.31
C LYS A 33 0.06 -12.47 6.81
N TYR A 34 -0.48 -11.66 5.90
CA TYR A 34 -1.45 -10.62 6.21
C TYR A 34 -2.90 -11.01 5.86
N GLU A 35 -3.12 -12.27 5.46
CA GLU A 35 -4.42 -12.80 5.01
C GLU A 35 -5.08 -11.91 3.94
N LEU A 36 -4.27 -11.36 3.04
CA LEU A 36 -4.67 -10.46 1.96
C LEU A 36 -4.59 -11.16 0.62
N HIS A 37 -5.48 -10.81 -0.30
CA HIS A 37 -5.36 -11.27 -1.68
C HIS A 37 -4.18 -10.56 -2.37
N PRO A 38 -3.36 -11.24 -3.20
CA PRO A 38 -2.23 -10.60 -3.90
C PRO A 38 -2.65 -9.38 -4.73
N THR A 39 -3.85 -9.40 -5.33
CA THR A 39 -4.42 -8.25 -6.04
C THR A 39 -4.62 -7.03 -5.14
N GLN A 40 -4.96 -7.25 -3.87
CA GLN A 40 -5.08 -6.15 -2.91
C GLN A 40 -3.71 -5.53 -2.66
N ILE A 41 -2.67 -6.34 -2.44
CA ILE A 41 -1.29 -5.86 -2.25
C ILE A 41 -0.82 -5.03 -3.44
N PHE A 42 -1.12 -5.47 -4.67
CA PHE A 42 -0.82 -4.70 -5.88
C PHE A 42 -1.50 -3.32 -5.91
N THR A 43 -2.76 -3.27 -5.46
CA THR A 43 -3.50 -2.01 -5.32
C THR A 43 -2.87 -1.11 -4.26
N LEU A 44 -2.40 -1.69 -3.14
CA LEU A 44 -1.72 -0.93 -2.07
C LEU A 44 -0.39 -0.34 -2.55
N LEU A 45 0.39 -1.12 -3.31
CA LEU A 45 1.63 -0.66 -3.94
C LEU A 45 1.36 0.51 -4.88
N HIS A 46 0.39 0.36 -5.77
CA HIS A 46 0.01 1.43 -6.70
C HIS A 46 -0.43 2.71 -5.96
N GLN A 47 -1.24 2.57 -4.90
CA GLN A 47 -1.65 3.70 -4.07
C GLN A 47 -0.46 4.36 -3.36
N LEU A 48 0.47 3.57 -2.80
CA LEU A 48 1.65 4.10 -2.11
C LEU A 48 2.55 4.87 -3.08
N VAL A 49 2.86 4.30 -4.25
CA VAL A 49 3.67 4.97 -5.28
C VAL A 49 3.00 6.27 -5.73
N LYS A 50 1.67 6.25 -5.92
CA LYS A 50 0.91 7.45 -6.27
C LYS A 50 0.97 8.52 -5.18
N LEU A 51 0.91 8.14 -3.90
CA LEU A 51 1.06 9.07 -2.77
C LEU A 51 2.46 9.67 -2.71
N LEU A 52 3.51 8.85 -2.91
CA LEU A 52 4.90 9.31 -2.96
C LEU A 52 5.17 10.25 -4.14
N ALA A 53 4.57 9.97 -5.30
CA ALA A 53 4.66 10.85 -6.46
C ALA A 53 3.91 12.17 -6.23
N ASN A 54 2.74 12.13 -5.59
CA ASN A 54 1.94 13.31 -5.30
C ASN A 54 2.61 14.21 -4.24
N SER A 55 3.26 13.65 -3.22
CA SER A 55 3.97 14.43 -2.19
C SER A 55 5.21 15.14 -2.73
N LYS A 56 5.95 14.51 -3.66
CA LYS A 56 7.06 15.16 -4.39
C LYS A 56 6.56 16.38 -5.16
N LEU A 57 5.42 16.28 -5.85
CA LEU A 57 4.83 17.40 -6.58
C LEU A 57 4.42 18.53 -5.63
N ASN A 58 3.81 18.21 -4.48
CA ASN A 58 3.32 19.23 -3.55
C ASN A 58 4.47 20.01 -2.86
N GLN A 59 5.65 19.41 -2.68
CA GLN A 59 6.85 20.12 -2.23
C GLN A 59 7.33 21.18 -3.24
N PHE A 60 7.13 20.96 -4.54
CA PHE A 60 7.51 21.94 -5.58
C PHE A 60 6.48 23.07 -5.72
N TYR A 61 5.21 22.86 -5.36
CA TYR A 61 4.16 23.88 -5.47
C TYR A 61 4.01 24.79 -4.23
N THR A 62 4.66 24.48 -3.10
CA THR A 62 4.58 25.28 -1.85
C THR A 62 5.66 26.38 -1.72
N MET A 63 6.65 26.44 -2.63
CA MET A 63 7.68 27.50 -2.63
C MET A 63 7.39 28.61 -3.65
N LYS A 64 6.15 29.11 -3.73
CA LYS A 64 5.82 30.29 -4.54
C LYS A 64 5.17 31.37 -3.70
#